data_AF-A0A3B9SNW5-F1
#
_entry.id   AF-A0A3B9SNW5-F1
#
_cell.length_a   1.000
_cell.length_b   1.000
_cell.length_c   1.000
_cell.angle_alpha   90.00
_cell.angle_beta   90.00
_cell.angle_gamma   90.00
#
_symmetry.space_group_name_H-M   'P 1'
#
loop_
_entity.id
_entity.type
_entity.pdbx_description
1 polymer ?
#
loop_
_entity_poly.entity_id
_entity_poly.type
_entity_poly.pdbx_seq_one_letter_code
_entity_poly.pdbx_strand_id
1 'polypeptide(L)'
;AYNIGTGRGTSVNALFDMLAGITGYTGRPVYGPERPGELKKIYLDVTRARRELGWVPQVSLREGLDLTVRAIGGDKPLAGG
;
A
#
# COMPACT_ATOMS: atom_id res chain seq x y z
N ALA A 1 25.34 -1.77 -0.31
CA ALA A 1 23.90 -2.06 -0.52
C ALA A 1 23.07 -0.86 -0.05
N TYR A 2 21.91 -0.62 -0.67
CA TYR A 2 20.99 0.46 -0.34
C TYR A 2 19.57 -0.09 -0.17
N ASN A 3 18.81 0.50 0.76
CA ASN A 3 17.38 0.26 0.88
C ASN A 3 16.62 1.18 -0.08
N ILE A 4 15.71 0.62 -0.87
CA ILE A 4 14.85 1.36 -1.80
C ILE A 4 13.40 1.16 -1.36
N GLY A 5 12.74 2.25 -0.96
CA GLY A 5 11.37 2.21 -0.44
C GLY A 5 10.88 3.57 0.04
N THR A 6 9.66 3.65 0.54
CA THR A 6 9.08 4.95 0.93
C THR A 6 9.62 5.50 2.25
N GLY A 7 10.20 4.63 3.08
CA GLY A 7 10.55 4.95 4.46
C GLY A 7 9.35 5.11 5.39
N ARG A 8 8.14 4.77 4.93
CA ARG A 8 6.89 4.93 5.67
C ARG A 8 6.18 3.59 5.79
N GLY A 9 5.94 3.15 7.03
CA GLY A 9 5.06 2.03 7.30
C GLY A 9 3.59 2.40 7.06
N THR A 10 2.81 1.45 6.56
CA THR A 10 1.35 1.56 6.41
C THR A 10 0.71 0.34 7.05
N SER A 11 -0.33 0.52 7.87
CA SER A 11 -1.06 -0.60 8.46
C SER A 11 -1.96 -1.28 7.43
N VAL A 12 -2.30 -2.54 7.68
CA VAL A 12 -3.28 -3.28 6.85
C VAL A 12 -4.64 -2.57 6.84
N ASN A 13 -5.09 -2.04 7.97
CA ASN A 13 -6.35 -1.28 8.04
C ASN A 13 -6.31 -0.01 7.19
N ALA A 14 -5.22 0.77 7.25
CA ALA A 14 -5.09 1.97 6.41
C ALA A 14 -5.04 1.61 4.92
N LEU A 15 -4.40 0.49 4.57
CA LEU A 15 -4.38 -0.02 3.21
C LEU A 15 -5.78 -0.44 2.74
N PHE A 16 -6.53 -1.13 3.61
CA PHE A 16 -7.92 -1.51 3.36
C PHE A 16 -8.79 -0.27 3.12
N ASP A 17 -8.72 0.75 3.98
CA ASP A 17 -9.52 1.97 3.86
C ASP A 17 -9.23 2.70 2.55
N MET A 18 -7.96 2.80 2.15
CA MET A 18 -7.57 3.40 0.87
C MET A 18 -8.13 2.62 -0.32
N LEU A 19 -8.00 1.29 -0.32
CA LEU A 19 -8.51 0.44 -1.39
C LEU A 19 -10.04 0.49 -1.45
N ALA A 20 -10.74 0.42 -0.32
CA ALA A 20 -12.19 0.52 -0.27
C ALA A 20 -12.68 1.84 -0.86
N GLY A 21 -12.01 2.95 -0.55
CA GLY A 21 -12.32 4.26 -1.14
C GLY A 21 -12.03 4.34 -2.65
N ILE A 22 -11.02 3.62 -3.16
CA ILE A 22 -10.69 3.59 -4.58
C ILE A 22 -11.67 2.70 -5.36
N THR A 23 -12.03 1.54 -4.81
CA THR A 23 -12.88 0.54 -5.50
C THR A 23 -14.37 0.78 -5.31
N GLY A 24 -14.76 1.64 -4.37
CA GLY A 24 -16.16 1.82 -3.97
C GLY A 24 -16.69 0.67 -3.10
N TYR A 25 -15.82 -0.15 -2.52
CA TYR A 25 -16.22 -1.23 -1.63
C TYR A 25 -16.83 -0.69 -0.33
N THR A 26 -18.05 -1.12 -0.01
CA THR A 26 -18.84 -0.66 1.14
C THR A 26 -18.88 -1.66 2.29
N GLY A 27 -18.34 -2.87 2.09
CA GLY A 27 -18.28 -3.90 3.11
C GLY A 27 -17.34 -3.55 4.26
N ARG A 28 -17.51 -4.23 5.39
CA ARG A 28 -16.65 -4.06 6.58
C ARG A 28 -15.48 -5.04 6.55
N PRO A 29 -14.30 -4.67 7.08
CA PRO A 29 -13.19 -5.60 7.21
C PRO A 29 -13.58 -6.75 8.15
N VAL A 30 -13.22 -7.97 7.75
CA VAL A 30 -13.39 -9.17 8.58
C VAL A 30 -12.05 -9.50 9.21
N TYR A 31 -11.98 -9.48 10.54
CA TYR A 31 -10.76 -9.74 11.29
C TYR A 31 -10.62 -11.23 11.60
N GLY A 32 -9.49 -11.81 11.19
CA GLY A 32 -9.11 -13.19 11.55
C GLY A 32 -8.09 -13.22 12.69
N PRO A 33 -7.75 -14.43 13.18
CA PRO A 33 -6.67 -14.59 14.16
C PRO A 33 -5.32 -14.10 13.60
N GLU A 34 -4.43 -13.63 14.48
CA GLU A 34 -3.05 -13.31 14.12
C GLU A 34 -2.35 -14.55 13.53
N ARG A 35 -1.51 -14.36 12.52
CA ARG A 35 -0.69 -15.44 11.96
C ARG A 35 0.54 -15.63 12.85
N PRO A 36 0.76 -16.81 13.45
CA PRO A 36 1.94 -17.06 14.28
C PRO A 36 3.23 -16.79 13.51
N GLY A 37 4.15 -16.02 14.10
CA GLY A 37 5.44 -15.67 13.50
C GLY A 37 5.44 -14.44 12.58
N GLU A 38 4.31 -13.77 12.38
CA GLU A 38 4.24 -12.56 11.57
C GLU A 38 4.83 -11.33 12.30
N LEU A 39 5.69 -10.57 11.60
CA LEU A 39 6.24 -9.32 12.12
C LEU A 39 5.17 -8.22 12.14
N LYS A 40 4.94 -7.60 13.30
CA LYS A 40 3.91 -6.55 13.45
C LYS A 40 4.17 -5.29 12.64
N LYS A 41 5.44 -4.91 12.45
CA LYS A 41 5.84 -3.70 11.71
C LYS A 41 7.20 -3.92 11.06
N ILE A 42 7.29 -3.67 9.76
CA ILE A 42 8.54 -3.65 9.00
C ILE A 42 8.47 -2.53 7.97
N TYR A 43 9.51 -1.70 7.90
CA TYR A 43 9.71 -0.69 6.88
C TYR A 43 11.19 -0.32 6.82
N LEU A 44 11.60 0.27 5.70
CA LEU A 44 13.01 0.49 5.40
C LEU A 44 13.49 1.88 5.86
N ASP A 45 14.66 1.99 6.46
CA ASP A 45 15.38 3.27 6.51
C ASP A 45 16.02 3.53 5.14
N VAL A 46 15.60 4.60 4.49
CA VAL A 46 16.02 4.99 3.14
C VAL A 46 16.92 6.23 3.12
N THR A 47 17.40 6.66 4.29
CA THR A 47 18.25 7.86 4.45
C THR A 47 19.51 7.79 3.62
N ARG A 48 20.15 6.61 3.55
CA ARG A 48 21.37 6.40 2.76
C ARG A 48 21.13 6.62 1.26
N ALA A 49 20.05 6.06 0.71
CA ALA A 49 19.72 6.21 -0.71
C ALA A 49 19.38 7.67 -1.07
N ARG A 50 18.64 8.36 -0.19
CA ARG A 50 18.34 9.79 -0.35
C ARG A 50 19.61 10.64 -0.41
N ARG A 51 20.53 10.45 0.55
CA ARG A 51 21.75 11.25 0.69
C ARG A 51 22.77 10.99 -0.42
N GLU A 52 23.03 9.73 -0.73
CA GLU A 52 24.15 9.34 -1.61
C GLU A 52 23.74 9.28 -3.08
N LEU A 53 22.46 9.03 -3.38
CA LEU A 53 21.97 8.84 -4.75
C LEU A 53 20.96 9.90 -5.19
N GLY A 54 20.53 10.80 -4.30
CA GLY A 54 19.41 11.71 -4.56
C GLY A 54 18.08 10.97 -4.75
N TRP A 55 18.01 9.68 -4.42
CA TRP A 55 16.85 8.84 -4.71
C TRP A 55 15.71 9.16 -3.74
N VAL A 56 14.53 9.46 -4.29
CA VAL A 56 13.29 9.63 -3.53
C VAL A 56 12.12 8.94 -4.27
N PRO A 57 11.16 8.33 -3.55
CA PRO A 57 9.99 7.73 -4.19
C PRO A 57 9.18 8.81 -4.90
N GLN A 58 8.83 8.57 -6.17
CA GLN A 58 8.06 9.52 -6.98
C GLN A 58 6.55 9.27 -6.89
N VAL A 59 6.16 8.02 -6.70
CA VAL A 59 4.75 7.59 -6.66
C VAL A 59 4.33 7.45 -5.20
N SER A 60 3.24 8.12 -4.84
CA SER A 60 2.65 7.96 -3.51
C SER A 60 1.96 6.60 -3.37
N LEU A 61 1.76 6.10 -2.16
CA LEU A 61 1.04 4.83 -1.96
C LEU A 61 -0.37 4.89 -2.57
N ARG A 62 -1.11 5.98 -2.34
CA ARG A 62 -2.48 6.14 -2.88
C ARG A 62 -2.49 6.12 -4.41
N GLU A 63 -1.58 6.84 -5.04
CA GLU A 63 -1.44 6.87 -6.50
C GLU A 63 -1.09 5.49 -7.06
N GLY A 64 -0.13 4.79 -6.45
CA GLY A 64 0.21 3.44 -6.85
C GLY A 64 -0.97 2.47 -6.71
N LEU A 65 -1.79 2.60 -5.66
CA LEU A 65 -2.99 1.79 -5.48
C LEU A 65 -4.05 2.08 -6.55
N ASP A 66 -4.29 3.36 -6.88
CA ASP A 66 -5.22 3.75 -7.94
C ASP A 66 -4.79 3.21 -9.31
N LEU A 67 -3.50 3.34 -9.66
CA LEU A 67 -2.94 2.74 -10.87
C LEU A 67 -3.09 1.21 -10.88
N THR A 68 -2.86 0.56 -9.74
CA THR A 68 -3.01 -0.90 -9.60
C THR A 68 -4.45 -1.34 -9.80
N VAL A 69 -5.41 -0.65 -9.17
CA VAL A 69 -6.84 -0.95 -9.33
C VAL A 69 -7.27 -0.77 -10.79
N ARG A 70 -6.84 0.31 -11.46
CA ARG A 70 -7.13 0.53 -12.89
C ARG A 70 -6.53 -0.57 -13.78
N ALA A 71 -5.29 -0.98 -13.50
CA ALA A 71 -4.62 -2.03 -14.26
C ALA A 71 -5.29 -3.40 -14.11
N ILE A 72 -5.78 -3.75 -12.90
CA ILE A 72 -6.44 -5.03 -12.62
C ILE A 72 -7.92 -5.02 -13.08
N GLY A 73 -8.63 -3.90 -12.90
CA GLY A 73 -10.06 -3.81 -13.16
C GLY A 73 -10.44 -3.93 -14.64
N GLY A 74 -9.54 -3.56 -15.56
CA GLY A 74 -9.93 -3.27 -16.94
C GLY A 74 -11.01 -2.18 -16.98
N ASP A 75 -11.49 -1.82 -18.16
CA ASP A 75 -12.49 -0.74 -18.36
C ASP A 75 -13.90 -1.09 -17.85
N LYS A 76 -14.01 -1.94 -16.82
CA LYS A 76 -15.27 -2.47 -16.31
C LYS A 76 -15.56 -1.87 -14.92
N PRO A 77 -16.74 -1.26 -14.72
CA PRO A 77 -17.10 -0.74 -13.41
C PRO A 77 -17.14 -1.89 -12.40
N LEU A 78 -16.45 -1.72 -11.27
CA LEU A 78 -16.57 -2.63 -10.14
C LEU A 78 -18.00 -2.51 -9.61
N ALA A 79 -18.81 -3.54 -9.86
CA ALA A 79 -20.19 -3.57 -9.41
C ALA A 79 -20.23 -3.55 -7.88
N GLY A 80 -20.83 -2.51 -7.33
CA GLY A 80 -21.21 -2.46 -5.92
C GLY A 80 -22.20 -3.57 -5.61
N GLY A 81 -21.88 -4.36 -4.59
CA GLY A 81 -22.78 -5.28 -3.90
C GLY A 81 -23.01 -4.80 -2.47
#